data_AF-A0A518BBJ3-F1
#
_entry.id   AF-A0A518BBJ3-F1
#
_cell.length_a   1.000
_cell.length_b   1.000
_cell.length_c   1.000
_cell.angle_alpha   90.00
_cell.angle_beta   90.00
_cell.angle_gamma   90.00
#
_symmetry.space_group_name_H-M   'P 1'
#
loop_
_entity.id
_entity.type
_entity.pdbx_description
1 polymer ?
#
loop_
_entity_poly.entity_id
_entity_poly.type
_entity_poly.pdbx_seq_one_letter_code
_entity_poly.pdbx_strand_id
1 'polypeptide(L)'
;MIDDAIDRDRVVRSQPRPEPPRRRLDGTPRLFAFAMIGLLGIGCSRIDQTKFSPIFELASSFADATPSSLPDLRSQLAEQLCRLDQLSLTQRESEVMHLLREAEMEWMIADSCLDTYRAQSDSEEGYRLYRIACRHLDKGCYLATKALEMTTGLF
;
A
#
# COMPACT_ATOMS: atom_id res chain seq x y z
N MET A 1 -5.00 51.86 -42.45
CA MET A 1 -3.93 50.90 -42.78
C MET A 1 -3.84 49.94 -41.62
N ILE A 2 -4.56 48.84 -41.78
CA ILE A 2 -4.64 47.64 -40.93
C ILE A 2 -4.04 46.55 -41.81
N ASP A 3 -3.21 45.68 -41.25
CA ASP A 3 -2.46 44.53 -41.83
C ASP A 3 -1.02 44.67 -41.28
N ASP A 4 -0.35 43.72 -40.64
CA ASP A 4 -0.41 42.27 -40.57
C ASP A 4 0.26 41.84 -39.25
N ALA A 5 -0.24 40.78 -38.60
CA ALA A 5 0.57 39.79 -37.86
C ALA A 5 -0.31 38.97 -36.90
N ILE A 6 -1.25 38.20 -37.47
CA ILE A 6 -1.78 37.00 -36.82
C ILE A 6 -1.48 35.85 -37.76
N ASP A 7 -0.31 35.25 -37.61
CA ASP A 7 -0.18 33.81 -37.86
C ASP A 7 1.07 33.24 -37.18
N ARG A 8 0.87 32.69 -35.97
CA ARG A 8 1.74 31.64 -35.43
C ARG A 8 0.87 30.44 -35.16
N ASP A 9 0.33 29.89 -36.24
CA ASP A 9 -0.24 28.56 -36.26
C ASP A 9 0.79 27.54 -35.73
N ARG A 10 0.58 27.15 -34.48
CA ARG A 10 -0.06 25.86 -34.21
C ARG A 10 0.55 24.66 -34.94
N VAL A 11 1.85 24.43 -34.71
CA VAL A 11 2.42 23.07 -34.83
C VAL A 11 2.66 22.53 -33.42
N VAL A 12 1.59 22.44 -32.63
CA VAL A 12 1.58 21.55 -31.47
C VAL A 12 1.46 20.14 -32.03
N ARG A 13 2.62 19.52 -32.27
CA ARG A 13 2.76 18.11 -32.61
C ARG A 13 1.87 17.32 -31.66
N SER A 14 0.78 16.78 -32.21
CA SER A 14 -0.04 15.77 -31.54
C SER A 14 0.83 14.53 -31.41
N GLN A 15 1.69 14.48 -30.38
CA GLN A 15 2.35 13.24 -30.04
C GLN A 15 1.26 12.21 -29.73
N PRO A 16 1.34 10.99 -30.30
CA PRO A 16 0.41 9.95 -29.97
C PRO A 16 0.43 9.72 -28.46
N ARG A 17 -0.76 9.70 -27.86
CA ARG A 17 -0.96 9.50 -26.42
C ARG A 17 -0.12 8.30 -25.95
N PRO A 18 0.70 8.44 -24.90
CA PRO A 18 1.20 7.26 -24.21
C PRO A 18 -0.02 6.56 -23.61
N GLU A 19 -0.35 5.38 -24.12
CA GLU A 19 -1.33 4.53 -23.45
C GLU A 19 -0.85 4.30 -22.02
N PRO A 20 -1.73 4.38 -21.01
CA PRO A 20 -1.37 4.00 -19.66
C PRO A 20 -0.85 2.56 -19.73
N PRO A 21 0.33 2.25 -19.15
CA PRO A 21 0.83 0.89 -19.16
C PRO A 21 -0.24 0.00 -18.52
N ARG A 22 -0.85 -0.86 -19.33
CA ARG A 22 -1.69 -1.95 -18.84
C ARG A 22 -0.78 -2.80 -17.96
N ARG A 23 -0.78 -2.56 -16.65
CA ARG A 23 -0.24 -3.52 -15.69
C ARG A 23 -1.05 -4.79 -15.89
N ARG A 24 -0.54 -5.70 -16.74
CA ARG A 24 -0.69 -7.12 -16.48
C ARG A 24 0.08 -7.34 -15.19
N LEU A 25 -0.64 -7.33 -14.08
CA LEU A 25 -0.22 -8.10 -12.92
C LEU A 25 -0.31 -9.55 -13.41
N ASP A 26 0.78 -10.03 -13.99
CA ASP A 26 0.90 -11.45 -14.32
C ASP A 26 0.70 -12.20 -13.01
N GLY A 27 -0.50 -12.76 -12.88
CA GLY A 27 -0.91 -13.62 -11.78
C GLY A 27 0.02 -14.81 -11.74
N THR A 28 1.12 -14.64 -11.01
CA THR A 28 1.83 -15.76 -10.43
C THR A 28 1.25 -15.90 -9.03
N PRO A 29 0.33 -16.85 -8.80
CA PRO A 29 -0.07 -17.17 -7.45
C PRO A 29 1.16 -17.76 -6.77
N ARG A 30 1.94 -16.91 -6.10
CA ARG A 30 2.88 -17.37 -5.08
C ARG A 30 2.03 -17.85 -3.93
N LEU A 31 1.54 -19.09 -4.07
CA LEU A 31 1.01 -19.90 -3.00
C LEU A 31 2.09 -20.01 -1.93
N PHE A 32 2.15 -19.03 -1.04
CA PHE A 32 2.82 -19.17 0.25
C PHE A 32 1.96 -20.11 1.07
N ALA A 33 2.13 -21.40 0.81
CA ALA A 33 1.60 -22.46 1.65
C ALA A 33 2.18 -22.25 3.05
N PHE A 34 1.31 -21.82 3.96
CA PHE A 34 1.57 -21.75 5.39
C PHE A 34 1.85 -23.17 5.91
N ALA A 35 3.12 -23.55 5.91
CA ALA A 35 3.58 -24.72 6.64
C ALA A 35 3.74 -24.33 8.11
N MET A 36 2.74 -24.73 8.91
CA MET A 36 2.82 -24.84 10.36
C MET A 36 4.13 -25.53 10.77
N ILE A 37 5.08 -24.78 11.32
CA ILE A 37 6.18 -25.33 12.11
C ILE A 37 6.08 -24.74 13.51
N GLY A 38 5.49 -25.52 14.40
CA GLY A 38 5.54 -25.29 15.84
C GLY A 38 6.85 -25.81 16.46
N LEU A 39 7.18 -25.20 17.62
CA LEU A 39 8.10 -25.68 18.68
C LEU A 39 9.59 -25.71 18.30
N LEU A 40 10.55 -25.05 18.96
CA LEU A 40 10.83 -24.81 20.39
C LEU A 40 11.99 -23.79 20.49
N GLY A 41 12.10 -23.00 21.58
CA GLY A 41 13.35 -22.27 21.88
C GLY A 41 13.25 -20.99 22.72
N ILE A 42 12.84 -21.11 23.98
CA ILE A 42 13.38 -20.46 25.21
C ILE A 42 13.92 -19.01 25.12
N GLY A 43 13.25 -18.06 25.80
CA GLY A 43 13.97 -17.06 26.60
C GLY A 43 14.13 -15.62 26.09
N CYS A 44 13.41 -15.17 25.07
CA CYS A 44 13.21 -13.74 24.77
C CYS A 44 11.70 -13.50 24.65
N SER A 45 11.15 -12.37 25.12
CA SER A 45 9.70 -12.12 25.07
C SER A 45 9.19 -12.38 23.65
N ARG A 46 8.55 -13.53 23.47
CA ARG A 46 8.18 -14.02 22.15
C ARG A 46 6.96 -13.21 21.75
N ILE A 47 7.03 -12.56 20.60
CA ILE A 47 5.87 -11.88 20.02
C ILE A 47 4.78 -12.93 19.84
N ASP A 48 3.59 -12.66 20.36
CA ASP A 48 2.45 -13.54 20.15
C ASP A 48 1.90 -13.33 18.75
N GLN A 49 2.38 -14.14 17.81
CA GLN A 49 1.96 -14.10 16.41
C GLN A 49 0.44 -14.17 16.22
N THR A 50 -0.27 -14.85 17.13
CA THR A 50 -1.72 -15.06 16.99
C THR A 50 -2.49 -13.74 17.10
N LYS A 51 -1.98 -12.77 17.88
CA LYS A 51 -2.57 -11.42 17.98
C LYS A 51 -2.51 -10.64 16.65
N PHE A 52 -1.50 -10.93 15.82
CA PHE A 52 -1.23 -10.18 14.60
C PHE A 52 -1.68 -10.89 13.32
N SER A 53 -1.99 -12.20 13.36
CA SER A 53 -2.41 -12.98 12.18
C SER A 53 -3.50 -12.29 11.36
N PRO A 54 -4.61 -11.80 11.96
CA PRO A 54 -5.68 -11.15 11.19
C PRO A 54 -5.21 -9.88 10.47
N ILE A 55 -4.27 -9.15 11.07
CA ILE A 55 -3.70 -7.93 10.49
C ILE A 55 -2.79 -8.28 9.31
N PHE A 56 -1.96 -9.32 9.43
CA PHE A 56 -1.07 -9.73 8.33
C PHE A 56 -1.83 -10.35 7.16
N GLU A 57 -2.91 -11.10 7.42
CA GLU A 57 -3.82 -11.58 6.39
C GLU A 57 -4.42 -10.40 5.60
N LEU A 58 -4.93 -9.38 6.29
CA LEU A 58 -5.43 -8.15 5.64
C LEU A 58 -4.33 -7.39 4.89
N ALA A 59 -3.16 -7.21 5.52
CA ALA A 59 -2.02 -6.51 4.93
C ALA A 59 -1.56 -7.15 3.62
N SER A 60 -1.61 -8.49 3.52
CA SER A 60 -1.26 -9.19 2.27
C SER A 60 -2.19 -8.84 1.11
N SER A 61 -3.44 -8.47 1.40
CA SER A 61 -4.42 -8.08 0.38
C SER A 61 -4.15 -6.69 -0.23
N PHE A 62 -3.31 -5.85 0.42
CA PHE A 62 -2.95 -4.54 -0.12
C PHE A 62 -2.02 -4.63 -1.34
N ALA A 63 -1.25 -5.71 -1.49
CA ALA A 63 -0.35 -5.90 -2.62
C ALA A 63 -1.09 -5.97 -3.97
N ASP A 64 -2.28 -6.56 -3.96
CA ASP A 64 -3.15 -6.74 -5.12
C ASP A 64 -4.39 -5.83 -5.09
N ALA A 65 -4.41 -4.84 -4.20
CA ALA A 65 -5.56 -3.98 -4.01
C ALA A 65 -5.83 -3.11 -5.24
N THR A 66 -7.11 -3.04 -5.60
CA THR A 66 -7.60 -2.07 -6.59
C THR A 66 -7.97 -0.76 -5.91
N PRO A 67 -8.00 0.37 -6.64
CA PRO A 67 -8.49 1.63 -6.08
C PRO A 67 -9.89 1.53 -5.45
N SER A 68 -10.75 0.65 -5.96
CA SER A 68 -12.11 0.44 -5.41
C SER A 68 -12.13 -0.35 -4.10
N SER A 69 -11.14 -1.21 -3.86
CA SER A 69 -11.09 -2.07 -2.67
C SER A 69 -10.27 -1.48 -1.52
N LEU A 70 -9.43 -0.47 -1.78
CA LEU A 70 -8.58 0.16 -0.77
C LEU A 70 -9.34 0.76 0.43
N PRO A 71 -10.46 1.49 0.24
CA PRO A 71 -11.20 2.05 1.37
C PRO A 71 -11.70 0.98 2.36
N ASP A 72 -12.19 -0.15 1.84
CA ASP A 72 -12.71 -1.25 2.64
C ASP A 72 -11.59 -1.98 3.39
N LEU A 73 -10.46 -2.26 2.70
CA LEU A 73 -9.29 -2.87 3.32
C LEU A 73 -8.71 -1.98 4.43
N ARG A 74 -8.65 -0.66 4.20
CA ARG A 74 -8.19 0.32 5.20
C ARG A 74 -9.11 0.33 6.42
N SER A 75 -10.42 0.28 6.21
CA SER A 75 -11.40 0.29 7.30
C SER A 75 -11.29 -0.98 8.16
N GLN A 76 -11.14 -2.15 7.52
CA GLN A 76 -10.93 -3.42 8.22
C GLN A 76 -9.60 -3.44 8.98
N LEU A 77 -8.52 -2.95 8.37
CA LEU A 77 -7.22 -2.86 9.03
C LEU A 77 -7.28 -1.94 10.26
N ALA A 78 -7.86 -0.74 10.12
CA ALA A 78 -7.99 0.20 11.22
C ALA A 78 -8.76 -0.40 12.40
N GLU A 79 -9.83 -1.17 12.12
CA GLU A 79 -10.57 -1.90 13.13
C GLU A 79 -9.72 -2.95 13.84
N GLN A 80 -8.97 -3.78 13.10
CA GLN A 80 -8.08 -4.78 13.71
C GLN A 80 -6.96 -4.13 14.54
N LEU A 81 -6.38 -3.03 14.06
CA LEU A 81 -5.38 -2.28 14.81
C LEU A 81 -5.97 -1.68 16.09
N CYS A 82 -7.19 -1.14 16.05
CA CYS A 82 -7.89 -0.68 17.25
C CYS A 82 -8.16 -1.82 18.24
N ARG A 83 -8.53 -3.02 17.78
CA ARG A 83 -8.72 -4.20 18.65
C ARG A 83 -7.39 -4.64 19.27
N LEU A 84 -6.30 -4.64 18.49
CA LEU A 84 -4.97 -4.98 18.99
C LEU A 84 -4.48 -3.98 20.05
N ASP A 85 -4.77 -2.70 19.87
CA ASP A 85 -4.41 -1.61 20.80
C ASP A 85 -5.12 -1.74 22.17
N GLN A 86 -6.23 -2.47 22.23
CA GLN A 86 -6.95 -2.77 23.47
C GLN A 86 -6.31 -3.94 24.25
N LEU A 87 -5.38 -4.68 23.65
CA LEU A 87 -4.67 -5.78 24.29
C LEU A 87 -3.42 -5.28 25.02
N SER A 88 -2.97 -6.03 26.02
CA SER A 88 -1.66 -5.79 26.62
C SER A 88 -0.56 -6.26 25.65
N LEU A 89 0.18 -5.30 25.12
CA LEU A 89 1.34 -5.53 24.26
C LEU A 89 2.64 -5.48 25.08
N THR A 90 3.53 -6.42 24.82
CA THR A 90 4.94 -6.34 25.26
C THR A 90 5.66 -5.25 24.47
N GLN A 91 6.84 -4.81 24.95
CA GLN A 91 7.65 -3.80 24.25
C GLN A 91 7.92 -4.16 22.78
N ARG A 92 8.27 -5.42 22.48
CA ARG A 92 8.50 -5.88 21.11
C ARG A 92 7.23 -5.91 20.27
N GLU A 93 6.10 -6.28 20.86
CA GLU A 93 4.80 -6.22 20.18
C GLU A 93 4.39 -4.77 19.90
N SER A 94 4.74 -3.82 20.77
CA SER A 94 4.55 -2.39 20.52
C SER A 94 5.39 -1.88 19.35
N GLU A 95 6.61 -2.39 19.15
CA GLU A 95 7.42 -2.07 17.97
C GLU A 95 6.78 -2.59 16.68
N VAL A 96 6.23 -3.81 16.69
CA VAL A 96 5.46 -4.36 15.57
C VAL A 96 4.22 -3.52 15.30
N MET A 97 3.48 -3.15 16.35
CA MET A 97 2.31 -2.28 16.25
C MET A 97 2.67 -0.91 15.66
N HIS A 98 3.82 -0.34 16.03
CA HIS A 98 4.28 0.93 15.47
C HIS A 98 4.51 0.85 13.95
N LEU A 99 5.18 -0.20 13.47
CA LEU A 99 5.35 -0.43 12.02
C LEU A 99 4.02 -0.60 11.29
N LEU A 100 3.06 -1.29 11.91
CA LEU A 100 1.72 -1.49 11.33
C LEU A 100 0.93 -0.19 11.26
N ARG A 101 1.06 0.70 12.27
CA ARG A 101 0.48 2.04 12.25
C ARG A 101 1.12 2.94 11.18
N GLU A 102 2.44 2.84 11.00
CA GLU A 102 3.09 3.53 9.89
C GLU A 102 2.58 3.01 8.53
N ALA A 103 2.44 1.69 8.37
CA ALA A 103 1.89 1.09 7.15
C ALA A 103 0.46 1.56 6.86
N GLU A 104 -0.41 1.62 7.88
CA GLU A 104 -1.78 2.16 7.81
C GLU A 104 -1.78 3.60 7.27
N MET A 105 -0.90 4.45 7.80
CA MET A 105 -0.78 5.84 7.35
C MET A 105 -0.33 5.94 5.88
N GLU A 106 0.64 5.13 5.46
CA GLU A 106 1.10 5.08 4.07
C GLU A 106 -0.04 4.67 3.12
N TRP A 107 -0.81 3.64 3.48
CA TRP A 107 -1.97 3.22 2.70
C TRP A 107 -3.08 4.28 2.65
N MET A 108 -3.31 5.02 3.74
CA MET A 108 -4.24 6.14 3.77
C MET A 108 -3.82 7.28 2.81
N ILE A 109 -2.52 7.60 2.77
CA ILE A 109 -2.00 8.61 1.83
C ILE A 109 -2.18 8.14 0.38
N ALA A 110 -1.93 6.86 0.11
CA ALA A 110 -2.15 6.29 -1.21
C ALA A 110 -3.60 6.39 -1.67
N ASP A 111 -4.55 6.07 -0.79
CA ASP A 111 -6.00 6.16 -1.03
C ASP A 111 -6.39 7.61 -1.39
N SER A 112 -5.96 8.59 -0.60
CA SER A 112 -6.21 10.02 -0.86
C SER A 112 -5.63 10.50 -2.20
N CYS A 113 -4.44 10.02 -2.58
CA CYS A 113 -3.84 10.33 -3.88
C CYS A 113 -4.64 9.69 -5.02
N LEU A 114 -5.15 8.47 -4.86
CA LEU A 114 -5.97 7.79 -5.87
C LEU A 114 -7.34 8.45 -6.05
N ASP A 115 -7.96 8.92 -4.95
CA ASP A 115 -9.20 9.69 -5.02
C ASP A 115 -9.01 11.00 -5.79
N THR A 116 -7.89 11.69 -5.56
CA THR A 116 -7.57 12.92 -6.30
C THR A 116 -7.22 12.61 -7.76
N TYR A 117 -6.51 11.51 -8.02
CA TYR A 117 -6.20 11.04 -9.37
C TYR A 117 -7.46 10.76 -10.19
N ARG A 118 -8.49 10.14 -9.60
CA ARG A 118 -9.77 9.84 -10.28
C ARG A 118 -10.43 11.10 -10.83
N ALA A 119 -10.33 12.22 -10.13
CA ALA A 119 -10.87 13.50 -10.57
C ALA A 119 -10.04 14.17 -11.69
N GLN A 120 -8.79 13.73 -11.89
CA GLN A 120 -7.80 14.38 -12.75
C GLN A 120 -7.09 13.39 -13.70
N SER A 121 -7.72 12.26 -14.04
CA SER A 121 -7.04 11.09 -14.62
C SER A 121 -6.32 11.34 -15.94
N ASP A 122 -6.72 12.38 -16.68
CA ASP A 122 -6.17 12.74 -17.99
C ASP A 122 -5.15 13.89 -17.94
N SER A 123 -4.80 14.39 -16.76
CA SER A 123 -3.82 15.47 -16.58
C SER A 123 -2.45 14.94 -16.17
N GLU A 124 -1.39 15.70 -16.46
CA GLU A 124 -0.03 15.43 -15.96
C GLU A 124 -0.01 15.30 -14.42
N GLU A 125 -0.81 16.13 -13.76
CA GLU A 125 -1.00 16.10 -12.31
C GLU A 125 -1.65 14.79 -11.84
N GLY A 126 -2.63 14.27 -12.59
CA GLY A 126 -3.22 12.95 -12.34
C GLY A 126 -2.16 11.85 -12.39
N TYR A 127 -1.34 11.80 -13.44
CA TYR A 127 -0.26 10.82 -13.53
C TYR A 127 0.76 10.97 -12.39
N ARG A 128 1.06 12.21 -11.97
CA ARG A 128 1.93 12.47 -10.81
C ARG A 128 1.35 11.86 -9.53
N LEU A 129 0.06 12.10 -9.25
CA LEU A 129 -0.66 11.57 -8.10
C LEU A 129 -0.72 10.05 -8.09
N TYR A 130 -0.96 9.43 -9.26
CA TYR A 130 -0.95 7.97 -9.39
C TYR A 130 0.41 7.37 -9.01
N ARG A 131 1.52 7.94 -9.47
CA ARG A 131 2.87 7.47 -9.09
C ARG A 131 3.15 7.64 -7.59
N ILE A 132 2.68 8.75 -7.01
CA ILE A 132 2.81 9.00 -5.57
C ILE A 132 2.03 7.92 -4.80
N ALA A 133 0.80 7.64 -5.21
CA ALA A 133 -0.01 6.59 -4.62
C ALA A 133 0.68 5.22 -4.67
N CYS A 134 1.22 4.82 -5.82
CA CYS A 134 1.95 3.55 -5.94
C CYS A 134 3.15 3.49 -4.97
N ARG A 135 3.92 4.58 -4.83
CA ARG A 135 5.04 4.62 -3.90
C ARG A 135 4.60 4.41 -2.45
N HIS A 136 3.49 5.02 -2.06
CA HIS A 136 2.92 4.87 -0.72
C HIS A 136 2.35 3.47 -0.48
N LEU A 137 1.70 2.85 -1.49
CA LEU A 137 1.28 1.44 -1.42
C LEU A 137 2.48 0.51 -1.20
N ASP A 138 3.54 0.66 -1.99
CA ASP A 138 4.75 -0.16 -1.90
C ASP A 138 5.42 0.01 -0.52
N LYS A 139 5.51 1.24 -0.01
CA LYS A 139 6.08 1.52 1.31
C LYS A 139 5.24 0.91 2.44
N GLY A 140 3.91 1.01 2.38
CA GLY A 140 3.02 0.36 3.35
C GLY A 140 3.18 -1.16 3.35
N CYS A 141 3.27 -1.78 2.17
CA CYS A 141 3.52 -3.22 2.05
C CYS A 141 4.87 -3.61 2.65
N TYR A 142 5.93 -2.86 2.36
CA TYR A 142 7.26 -3.08 2.92
C TYR A 142 7.26 -3.02 4.46
N LEU A 143 6.60 -2.03 5.06
CA LEU A 143 6.50 -1.89 6.51
C LEU A 143 5.74 -3.07 7.14
N ALA A 144 4.64 -3.50 6.51
CA ALA A 144 3.89 -4.67 6.97
C ALA A 144 4.69 -5.97 6.87
N THR A 145 5.46 -6.16 5.79
CA THR A 145 6.38 -7.30 5.65
C THR A 145 7.46 -7.29 6.72
N LYS A 146 8.09 -6.13 6.97
CA LYS A 146 9.08 -5.98 8.04
C LYS A 146 8.49 -6.30 9.41
N ALA A 147 7.26 -5.87 9.68
CA ALA A 147 6.56 -6.19 10.92
C ALA A 147 6.29 -7.71 11.04
N LEU A 148 5.92 -8.37 9.94
CA LEU A 148 5.76 -9.84 9.90
C LEU A 148 7.08 -10.58 10.18
N GLU A 149 8.18 -10.14 9.59
CA GLU A 149 9.53 -10.69 9.84
C GLU A 149 9.91 -10.61 11.33
N MET A 150 9.55 -9.50 12.00
CA MET A 150 9.69 -9.37 13.46
C MET A 150 8.90 -10.38 14.26
N THR A 151 7.68 -10.71 13.81
CA THR A 151 6.88 -11.71 14.52
C THR A 151 7.38 -13.13 14.29
N THR A 152 7.95 -13.42 13.12
CA THR A 152 8.41 -14.76 12.72
C THR A 152 9.85 -15.07 13.12
N GLY A 153 10.64 -14.05 13.46
CA GLY A 153 12.04 -14.21 13.85
C GLY A 153 12.96 -14.53 12.68
N LEU A 154 12.58 -14.13 11.46
CA LEU A 154 13.36 -14.32 10.22
C LEU A 154 14.49 -13.28 10.04
N PHE A 155 15.07 -12.77 11.14
CA PHE A 155 16.20 -11.82 11.11
C PHE A 155 17.56 -12.51 11.20
#